data_AF-A0A5J4PMT1-F1
#
_entry.id   AF-A0A5J4PMT1-F1
#
_cell.length_a   1.000
_cell.length_b   1.000
_cell.length_c   1.000
_cell.angle_alpha   90.00
_cell.angle_beta   90.00
_cell.angle_gamma   90.00
#
_symmetry.space_group_name_H-M   'P 1'
#
loop_
_entity.id
_entity.type
_entity.pdbx_description
1 polymer ?
#
loop_
_entity_poly.entity_id
_entity_poly.type
_entity_poly.pdbx_seq_one_letter_code
_entity_poly.pdbx_strand_id
1 'polypeptide(L)'
;WKYQGVFLETTGSGTNHGSVVEYKGEWYAFYHNCDLSGMGNLRSICFDKLYYNADGTIQKVQQTTGLEASKRKIEITANWIDRTQFSGKGVKPEGKNVLWYRESAKVWEEALPLGNGKLGAMVFGGVADERIQLNENTVWDGYPLNPNNPEGRKTLPEVQRLLFENKNNEAVKLAEQTMMGIPKGVRSYQSLGELWFDTPQLKADNYVRSLDLSTAVATTTYTSDGVTYAREYFASAVDNVIIVRITADKKHKINTSLTLRRAQQAECKIISSDPASLLLSGRIATKDKDGNPQGISFAAQVKAVAENGTVSVIHDSFGHTNLLSVKDADVLTLYITGATNYPGMENLAKGISTFSG
;
A
#
# COMPACT_ATOMS: atom_id res chain seq x y z
N TRP A 1 -50.95 15.25 18.67
CA TRP A 1 -50.01 14.11 18.82
C TRP A 1 -49.87 13.80 20.31
N LYS A 2 -49.66 12.52 20.71
CA LYS A 2 -49.40 12.09 22.11
C LYS A 2 -47.94 11.65 22.23
N TYR A 3 -47.19 12.22 23.15
CA TYR A 3 -45.81 11.83 23.41
C TYR A 3 -45.74 10.39 23.97
N GLN A 4 -44.77 9.57 23.53
CA GLN A 4 -44.62 8.15 23.90
C GLN A 4 -43.19 7.78 24.40
N GLY A 5 -42.27 8.75 24.51
CA GLY A 5 -40.90 8.54 25.05
C GLY A 5 -39.75 8.84 24.06
N VAL A 6 -38.52 8.51 24.47
CA VAL A 6 -37.27 8.65 23.69
C VAL A 6 -36.74 7.27 23.32
N PHE A 7 -36.60 6.99 22.02
CA PHE A 7 -36.12 5.70 21.51
C PHE A 7 -34.62 5.67 21.18
N LEU A 8 -33.96 6.81 21.06
CA LEU A 8 -32.51 6.91 20.85
C LEU A 8 -31.98 8.02 21.75
N GLU A 9 -31.03 7.67 22.62
CA GLU A 9 -30.40 8.63 23.52
C GLU A 9 -29.59 9.67 22.76
N THR A 10 -29.23 10.76 23.43
CA THR A 10 -28.36 11.77 22.84
C THR A 10 -27.10 11.08 22.31
N THR A 11 -26.77 11.32 21.05
CA THR A 11 -25.65 10.65 20.40
C THR A 11 -24.38 11.50 20.42
N GLY A 12 -24.41 12.54 21.27
CA GLY A 12 -23.51 13.69 21.23
C GLY A 12 -23.73 14.60 20.01
N SER A 13 -24.50 14.16 19.00
CA SER A 13 -24.84 14.90 17.78
C SER A 13 -26.09 15.77 17.91
N GLY A 14 -26.00 17.02 17.45
CA GLY A 14 -27.11 17.99 17.51
C GLY A 14 -28.25 17.75 16.51
N THR A 15 -28.07 16.85 15.54
CA THR A 15 -29.13 16.43 14.60
C THR A 15 -28.91 14.98 14.14
N ASN A 16 -30.00 14.23 14.02
CA ASN A 16 -29.96 12.83 13.62
C ASN A 16 -31.07 12.54 12.58
N HIS A 17 -30.68 12.09 11.39
CA HIS A 17 -31.59 11.65 10.33
C HIS A 17 -31.49 10.14 10.24
N GLY A 18 -32.06 9.49 11.24
CA GLY A 18 -32.03 8.04 11.32
C GLY A 18 -33.09 7.40 10.43
N SER A 19 -32.84 6.16 10.03
CA SER A 19 -33.85 5.30 9.42
C SER A 19 -34.01 4.05 10.26
N VAL A 20 -35.24 3.54 10.30
CA VAL A 20 -35.52 2.24 10.89
C VAL A 20 -35.89 1.31 9.75
N VAL A 21 -35.12 0.24 9.61
CA VAL A 21 -35.25 -0.69 8.49
C VAL A 21 -35.37 -2.10 9.05
N GLU A 22 -36.36 -2.85 8.57
CA GLU A 22 -36.43 -4.30 8.78
C GLU A 22 -35.54 -4.97 7.75
N TYR A 23 -34.58 -5.74 8.25
CA TYR A 23 -33.68 -6.52 7.41
C TYR A 23 -33.58 -7.93 7.98
N LYS A 24 -34.04 -8.90 7.19
CA LYS A 24 -34.05 -10.33 7.54
C LYS A 24 -34.80 -10.65 8.83
N GLY A 25 -35.97 -10.02 9.04
CA GLY A 25 -36.81 -10.23 10.21
C GLY A 25 -36.31 -9.54 11.48
N GLU A 26 -35.23 -8.75 11.38
CA GLU A 26 -34.68 -7.99 12.50
C GLU A 26 -34.72 -6.49 12.15
N TRP A 27 -35.00 -5.66 13.15
CA TRP A 27 -35.07 -4.22 12.97
C TRP A 27 -33.77 -3.55 13.38
N TYR A 28 -33.35 -2.57 12.57
CA TYR A 28 -32.15 -1.78 12.81
C TYR A 28 -32.48 -0.31 12.78
N ALA A 29 -31.92 0.43 13.74
CA ALA A 29 -31.87 1.87 13.70
C ALA A 29 -30.53 2.28 13.09
N PHE A 30 -30.56 2.92 11.94
CA PHE A 30 -29.45 3.68 11.41
C PHE A 30 -29.51 5.07 12.00
N TYR A 31 -28.38 5.55 12.47
CA TYR A 31 -28.30 6.84 13.12
C TYR A 31 -26.87 7.34 13.08
N HIS A 32 -26.69 8.54 13.62
CA HIS A 32 -25.38 9.16 13.73
C HIS A 32 -24.96 9.33 15.18
N ASN A 33 -23.74 8.97 15.52
CA ASN A 33 -23.08 9.40 16.76
C ASN A 33 -21.76 10.13 16.48
N CYS A 34 -21.20 10.74 17.52
CA CYS A 34 -19.89 11.38 17.44
C CYS A 34 -18.86 10.72 18.33
N ASP A 35 -19.01 9.46 18.67
CA ASP A 35 -18.17 8.84 19.69
C ASP A 35 -16.70 8.67 19.24
N LEU A 36 -16.48 8.27 17.97
CA LEU A 36 -15.16 8.27 17.34
C LEU A 36 -14.49 9.67 17.32
N SER A 37 -15.30 10.73 17.26
CA SER A 37 -14.82 12.10 17.01
C SER A 37 -14.88 13.02 18.24
N GLY A 38 -15.61 12.63 19.28
CA GLY A 38 -15.96 13.47 20.43
C GLY A 38 -16.81 14.71 20.11
N MET A 39 -17.26 14.92 18.87
CA MET A 39 -17.89 16.18 18.41
C MET A 39 -19.17 15.97 17.61
N GLY A 40 -20.29 16.49 18.15
CA GLY A 40 -21.63 16.16 17.68
C GLY A 40 -21.94 16.29 16.20
N ASN A 41 -21.41 17.30 15.52
CA ASN A 41 -21.65 17.51 14.10
C ASN A 41 -20.79 16.62 13.18
N LEU A 42 -19.75 15.96 13.70
CA LEU A 42 -18.87 15.04 12.95
C LEU A 42 -19.25 13.60 13.23
N ARG A 43 -20.15 13.13 12.39
CA ARG A 43 -20.97 11.95 12.64
C ARG A 43 -20.38 10.72 11.99
N SER A 44 -20.31 9.64 12.75
CA SER A 44 -20.11 8.29 12.22
C SER A 44 -21.46 7.71 11.86
N ILE A 45 -21.55 7.04 10.71
CA ILE A 45 -22.72 6.23 10.41
C ILE A 45 -22.68 5.04 11.37
N CYS A 46 -23.73 4.93 12.16
CA CYS A 46 -23.92 3.87 13.12
C CYS A 46 -25.19 3.11 12.74
N PHE A 47 -25.20 1.83 13.07
CA PHE A 47 -26.41 1.05 13.04
C PHE A 47 -26.39 0.10 14.22
N ASP A 48 -27.50 0.06 14.95
CA ASP A 48 -27.69 -0.84 16.09
C ASP A 48 -29.10 -1.42 16.05
N LYS A 49 -29.31 -2.56 16.72
CA LYS A 49 -30.60 -3.25 16.71
C LYS A 49 -31.70 -2.46 17.43
N LEU A 50 -32.93 -2.62 16.94
CA LEU A 50 -34.15 -2.00 17.47
C LEU A 50 -35.21 -3.08 17.73
N TYR A 51 -36.00 -2.92 18.80
CA TYR A 51 -37.03 -3.88 19.21
C TYR A 51 -38.38 -3.20 19.46
N TYR A 52 -39.47 -3.95 19.25
CA TYR A 52 -40.84 -3.52 19.53
C TYR A 52 -41.43 -4.29 20.71
N ASN A 53 -42.28 -3.62 21.48
CA ASN A 53 -43.09 -4.24 22.53
C ASN A 53 -44.38 -4.84 21.95
N ALA A 54 -45.05 -5.68 22.73
CA ALA A 54 -46.29 -6.36 22.31
C ALA A 54 -47.45 -5.41 21.98
N ASP A 55 -47.43 -4.19 22.52
CA ASP A 55 -48.40 -3.13 22.25
C ASP A 55 -48.00 -2.23 21.05
N GLY A 56 -46.91 -2.55 20.37
CA GLY A 56 -46.42 -1.84 19.18
C GLY A 56 -45.48 -0.66 19.45
N THR A 57 -45.13 -0.38 20.72
CA THR A 57 -44.19 0.70 21.06
C THR A 57 -42.72 0.29 20.86
N ILE A 58 -41.81 1.26 20.66
CA ILE A 58 -40.38 1.03 20.37
C ILE A 58 -39.55 1.02 21.66
N GLN A 59 -38.64 0.05 21.81
CA GLN A 59 -37.61 0.03 22.86
C GLN A 59 -36.40 0.91 22.52
N LYS A 60 -35.69 1.38 23.54
CA LYS A 60 -34.54 2.30 23.39
C LYS A 60 -33.32 1.62 22.75
N VAL A 61 -32.72 2.27 21.75
CA VAL A 61 -31.50 1.83 21.04
C VAL A 61 -30.26 2.05 21.90
N GLN A 62 -29.40 1.03 21.99
CA GLN A 62 -28.07 1.14 22.59
C GLN A 62 -27.03 1.51 21.54
N GLN A 63 -26.15 2.48 21.84
CA GLN A 63 -25.17 3.00 20.90
C GLN A 63 -23.81 2.30 21.02
N THR A 64 -23.18 1.97 19.90
CA THR A 64 -21.79 1.48 19.85
C THR A 64 -20.78 2.65 19.98
N THR A 65 -19.85 2.56 20.94
CA THR A 65 -18.85 3.59 21.31
C THR A 65 -17.45 3.01 21.65
N GLY A 66 -16.39 3.83 21.77
CA GLY A 66 -15.02 3.49 22.15
C GLY A 66 -14.10 2.96 21.06
N LEU A 67 -14.38 3.24 19.78
CA LEU A 67 -13.61 2.67 18.66
C LEU A 67 -12.33 3.50 18.33
N GLU A 68 -11.23 2.84 17.97
CA GLU A 68 -10.07 3.48 17.29
C GLU A 68 -10.25 3.33 15.77
N ALA A 69 -10.06 4.39 14.97
CA ALA A 69 -10.22 4.30 13.51
C ALA A 69 -8.88 4.50 12.75
N SER A 70 -8.26 3.55 12.02
CA SER A 70 -8.37 2.08 11.80
C SER A 70 -7.07 1.69 11.02
N LYS A 71 -6.23 0.68 11.32
CA LYS A 71 -6.46 -0.79 11.25
C LYS A 71 -7.11 -1.28 9.95
N ARG A 72 -6.95 -0.53 8.85
CA ARG A 72 -7.63 -0.73 7.57
C ARG A 72 -7.06 -1.91 6.77
N LYS A 73 -7.89 -2.94 6.56
CA LYS A 73 -7.61 -4.05 5.63
C LYS A 73 -8.24 -3.75 4.26
N ILE A 74 -7.82 -2.64 3.63
CA ILE A 74 -8.29 -2.28 2.28
C ILE A 74 -7.53 -3.13 1.27
N GLU A 75 -8.22 -3.71 0.29
CA GLU A 75 -7.59 -4.42 -0.82
C GLU A 75 -6.67 -3.45 -1.58
N ILE A 76 -5.53 -3.94 -2.05
CA ILE A 76 -4.65 -3.13 -2.89
C ILE A 76 -5.33 -2.99 -4.25
N THR A 77 -5.94 -1.83 -4.48
CA THR A 77 -6.59 -1.49 -5.77
C THR A 77 -5.86 -0.36 -6.47
N ALA A 78 -6.25 -0.11 -7.73
CA ALA A 78 -5.72 1.01 -8.52
C ALA A 78 -6.04 2.37 -7.87
N ASN A 79 -7.18 2.47 -7.17
CA ASN A 79 -7.61 3.69 -6.50
C ASN A 79 -7.13 3.69 -5.04
N TRP A 80 -6.61 4.84 -4.61
CA TRP A 80 -6.19 5.16 -3.27
C TRP A 80 -6.94 6.39 -2.76
N ILE A 81 -7.37 6.36 -1.50
CA ILE A 81 -8.08 7.47 -0.88
C ILE A 81 -7.47 7.73 0.49
N ASP A 82 -6.87 8.91 0.62
CA ASP A 82 -6.49 9.48 1.89
C ASP A 82 -7.75 10.00 2.62
N ARG A 83 -7.91 9.69 3.92
CA ARG A 83 -9.00 10.22 4.75
C ARG A 83 -8.86 11.70 5.05
N THR A 84 -7.67 12.26 4.86
CA THR A 84 -7.43 13.65 5.20
C THR A 84 -8.25 14.59 4.33
N GLN A 85 -8.85 15.58 4.96
CA GLN A 85 -9.43 16.73 4.27
C GLN A 85 -8.33 17.76 4.03
N PHE A 86 -8.10 18.11 2.77
CA PHE A 86 -7.09 19.10 2.38
C PHE A 86 -7.70 20.50 2.27
N SER A 87 -6.99 21.50 2.78
CA SER A 87 -7.39 22.92 2.74
C SER A 87 -6.19 23.86 2.62
N GLY A 88 -6.48 25.15 2.42
CA GLY A 88 -5.46 26.19 2.29
C GLY A 88 -4.85 26.32 0.89
N LYS A 89 -3.76 27.08 0.78
CA LYS A 89 -3.07 27.37 -0.49
C LYS A 89 -1.61 26.96 -0.38
N GLY A 90 -1.35 25.65 -0.41
CA GLY A 90 0.01 25.10 -0.46
C GLY A 90 0.86 25.83 -1.51
N VAL A 91 2.04 26.31 -1.12
CA VAL A 91 2.88 27.16 -1.96
C VAL A 91 3.82 26.28 -2.78
N LYS A 92 4.06 26.66 -4.04
CA LYS A 92 5.04 25.98 -4.87
C LYS A 92 6.40 25.99 -4.16
N PRO A 93 7.07 24.84 -3.97
CA PRO A 93 8.42 24.81 -3.43
C PRO A 93 9.41 25.54 -4.34
N GLU A 94 10.45 26.10 -3.75
CA GLU A 94 11.55 26.71 -4.52
C GLU A 94 12.26 25.66 -5.39
N GLY A 95 12.80 26.09 -6.52
CA GLY A 95 13.53 25.22 -7.44
C GLY A 95 13.08 25.34 -8.90
N LYS A 96 14.02 25.06 -9.81
CA LYS A 96 13.76 25.13 -11.27
C LYS A 96 13.05 23.89 -11.78
N ASN A 97 13.44 22.70 -11.30
CA ASN A 97 12.98 21.41 -11.80
C ASN A 97 12.21 20.64 -10.72
N VAL A 98 11.05 21.19 -10.35
CA VAL A 98 10.21 20.63 -9.27
C VAL A 98 8.84 20.26 -9.82
N LEU A 99 8.48 18.98 -9.68
CA LEU A 99 7.10 18.51 -9.81
C LEU A 99 6.41 18.76 -8.47
N TRP A 100 5.20 19.33 -8.45
CA TRP A 100 4.52 19.63 -7.19
C TRP A 100 3.00 19.63 -7.32
N TYR A 101 2.32 19.28 -6.23
CA TYR A 101 0.88 19.06 -6.17
C TYR A 101 0.32 19.51 -4.83
N ARG A 102 -0.96 19.91 -4.83
CA ARG A 102 -1.71 20.35 -3.63
C ARG A 102 -2.67 19.30 -3.07
N GLU A 103 -2.66 18.11 -3.66
CA GLU A 103 -3.42 16.95 -3.20
C GLU A 103 -2.52 15.72 -3.25
N SER A 104 -2.82 14.74 -2.41
CA SER A 104 -2.23 13.40 -2.50
C SER A 104 -2.62 12.71 -3.81
N ALA A 105 -1.80 11.77 -4.27
CA ALA A 105 -2.14 10.91 -5.39
C ALA A 105 -3.37 10.03 -5.07
N LYS A 106 -4.27 9.89 -6.03
CA LYS A 106 -5.45 8.99 -5.97
C LYS A 106 -5.22 7.71 -6.76
N VAL A 107 -4.32 7.74 -7.73
CA VAL A 107 -3.93 6.58 -8.55
C VAL A 107 -2.41 6.52 -8.67
N TRP A 108 -1.89 5.36 -9.08
CA TRP A 108 -0.45 5.11 -9.14
C TRP A 108 0.28 6.08 -10.08
N GLU A 109 -0.35 6.45 -11.18
CA GLU A 109 0.17 7.37 -12.20
C GLU A 109 0.39 8.80 -11.68
N GLU A 110 -0.26 9.15 -10.57
CA GLU A 110 -0.10 10.45 -9.91
C GLU A 110 0.99 10.43 -8.83
N ALA A 111 1.46 9.25 -8.41
CA ALA A 111 2.47 9.10 -7.38
C ALA A 111 3.87 9.50 -7.88
N LEU A 112 4.72 9.96 -6.97
CA LEU A 112 6.06 10.45 -7.31
C LEU A 112 7.09 9.31 -7.32
N PRO A 113 7.80 9.09 -8.44
CA PRO A 113 8.80 8.05 -8.55
C PRO A 113 10.12 8.45 -7.89
N LEU A 114 10.70 7.51 -7.15
CA LEU A 114 12.06 7.56 -6.60
C LEU A 114 12.76 6.23 -6.88
N GLY A 115 14.08 6.25 -7.03
CA GLY A 115 14.84 5.01 -7.17
C GLY A 115 16.34 5.21 -7.17
N ASN A 116 17.05 4.13 -6.83
CA ASN A 116 18.51 4.11 -6.77
C ASN A 116 19.13 3.16 -7.81
N GLY A 117 18.36 2.78 -8.83
CA GLY A 117 18.73 1.80 -9.86
C GLY A 117 18.41 0.34 -9.49
N LYS A 118 18.31 0.02 -8.20
CA LYS A 118 17.91 -1.31 -7.70
C LYS A 118 16.52 -1.28 -7.06
N LEU A 119 16.37 -0.45 -6.03
CA LEU A 119 15.12 -0.18 -5.33
C LEU A 119 14.39 0.98 -6.00
N GLY A 120 13.07 0.87 -6.08
CA GLY A 120 12.17 1.90 -6.55
C GLY A 120 11.00 2.11 -5.59
N ALA A 121 10.49 3.34 -5.54
CA ALA A 121 9.33 3.70 -4.74
C ALA A 121 8.41 4.66 -5.52
N MET A 122 7.11 4.45 -5.37
CA MET A 122 6.07 5.37 -5.86
C MET A 122 5.34 5.94 -4.63
N VAL A 123 5.58 7.22 -4.35
CA VAL A 123 5.10 7.91 -3.14
C VAL A 123 3.78 8.62 -3.42
N PHE A 124 2.71 8.23 -2.73
CA PHE A 124 1.39 8.80 -2.94
C PHE A 124 1.22 10.15 -2.23
N GLY A 125 1.88 10.34 -1.08
CA GLY A 125 1.86 11.58 -0.31
C GLY A 125 0.63 11.73 0.58
N GLY A 126 -0.08 10.65 0.93
CA GLY A 126 -1.28 10.76 1.80
C GLY A 126 -0.93 11.10 3.24
N VAL A 127 -1.66 11.99 3.89
CA VAL A 127 -1.43 12.50 5.25
C VAL A 127 -1.92 11.49 6.29
N ALA A 128 -3.23 11.22 6.36
CA ALA A 128 -3.79 10.24 7.29
C ALA A 128 -3.44 8.83 6.85
N ASP A 129 -3.53 8.56 5.55
CA ASP A 129 -3.24 7.26 4.97
C ASP A 129 -2.13 7.41 3.91
N GLU A 130 -0.87 7.13 4.28
CA GLU A 130 0.25 7.10 3.32
C GLU A 130 0.37 5.71 2.65
N ARG A 131 0.69 5.73 1.35
CA ARG A 131 1.00 4.55 0.55
C ARG A 131 2.29 4.77 -0.21
N ILE A 132 3.22 3.85 -0.06
CA ILE A 132 4.45 3.80 -0.84
C ILE A 132 4.51 2.43 -1.51
N GLN A 133 4.33 2.39 -2.84
CA GLN A 133 4.52 1.15 -3.58
C GLN A 133 6.02 0.94 -3.84
N LEU A 134 6.50 -0.28 -3.60
CA LEU A 134 7.92 -0.63 -3.62
C LEU A 134 8.25 -1.58 -4.77
N ASN A 135 9.41 -1.36 -5.37
CA ASN A 135 10.01 -2.19 -6.41
C ASN A 135 11.44 -2.57 -6.04
N GLU A 136 11.85 -3.77 -6.46
CA GLU A 136 13.25 -4.17 -6.55
C GLU A 136 13.45 -4.81 -7.92
N ASN A 137 14.50 -4.41 -8.64
CA ASN A 137 14.62 -4.64 -10.09
C ASN A 137 14.76 -6.12 -10.51
N THR A 138 15.02 -7.02 -9.56
CA THR A 138 15.15 -8.47 -9.79
C THR A 138 13.92 -9.28 -9.38
N VAL A 139 12.85 -8.65 -8.88
CA VAL A 139 11.58 -9.35 -8.62
C VAL A 139 10.84 -9.62 -9.93
N TRP A 140 11.10 -10.78 -10.54
CA TRP A 140 10.45 -11.23 -11.78
C TRP A 140 9.74 -12.56 -11.58
N ASP A 141 8.65 -12.76 -12.32
CA ASP A 141 8.10 -14.10 -12.54
C ASP A 141 9.07 -14.94 -13.39
N GLY A 142 8.96 -16.27 -13.28
CA GLY A 142 9.82 -17.19 -14.00
C GLY A 142 10.95 -17.76 -13.15
N TYR A 143 11.81 -18.46 -13.86
CA TYR A 143 13.04 -19.06 -13.38
C TYR A 143 13.98 -19.27 -14.58
N PRO A 144 15.29 -19.45 -14.37
CA PRO A 144 16.23 -19.72 -15.45
C PRO A 144 15.79 -20.93 -16.27
N LEU A 145 15.61 -20.73 -17.58
CA LEU A 145 15.23 -21.77 -18.52
C LEU A 145 15.86 -21.50 -19.89
N ASN A 146 15.96 -22.53 -20.72
CA ASN A 146 16.36 -22.41 -22.12
C ASN A 146 15.09 -22.30 -22.99
N PRO A 147 14.76 -21.10 -23.53
CA PRO A 147 13.54 -20.92 -24.30
C PRO A 147 13.69 -21.34 -25.78
N ASN A 148 14.86 -21.82 -26.21
CA ASN A 148 15.12 -22.11 -27.61
C ASN A 148 14.22 -23.22 -28.14
N ASN A 149 13.61 -22.97 -29.30
CA ASN A 149 12.82 -23.96 -30.01
C ASN A 149 13.67 -24.61 -31.12
N PRO A 150 14.05 -25.90 -30.99
CA PRO A 150 14.88 -26.56 -31.98
C PRO A 150 14.18 -26.74 -33.34
N GLU A 151 12.84 -26.73 -33.39
CA GLU A 151 12.08 -26.84 -34.64
C GLU A 151 12.23 -25.60 -35.51
N GLY A 152 12.48 -24.42 -34.92
CA GLY A 152 12.56 -23.18 -35.67
C GLY A 152 13.64 -23.21 -36.76
N ARG A 153 14.79 -23.83 -36.48
CA ARG A 153 15.86 -24.01 -37.48
C ARG A 153 15.46 -24.97 -38.60
N LYS A 154 14.71 -26.04 -38.28
CA LYS A 154 14.30 -27.05 -39.25
C LYS A 154 13.22 -26.52 -40.20
N THR A 155 12.31 -25.70 -39.68
CA THR A 155 11.14 -25.23 -40.41
C THR A 155 11.40 -23.93 -41.20
N LEU A 156 12.48 -23.19 -40.88
CA LEU A 156 12.84 -21.94 -41.54
C LEU A 156 12.82 -22.00 -43.09
N PRO A 157 13.40 -23.02 -43.77
CA PRO A 157 13.38 -23.07 -45.23
C PRO A 157 11.97 -23.15 -45.84
N GLU A 158 11.06 -23.87 -45.18
CA GLU A 158 9.69 -24.03 -45.66
C GLU A 158 8.86 -22.76 -45.45
N VAL A 159 9.05 -22.07 -44.31
CA VAL A 159 8.45 -20.75 -44.08
C VAL A 159 8.90 -19.77 -45.17
N GLN A 160 10.19 -19.75 -45.51
CA GLN A 160 10.72 -18.91 -46.59
C GLN A 160 10.10 -19.26 -47.94
N ARG A 161 9.97 -20.55 -48.28
CA ARG A 161 9.30 -21.00 -49.53
C ARG A 161 7.87 -20.48 -49.62
N LEU A 162 7.08 -20.64 -48.55
CA LEU A 162 5.70 -20.15 -48.51
C LEU A 162 5.59 -18.63 -48.70
N LEU A 163 6.51 -17.86 -48.12
CA LEU A 163 6.57 -16.41 -48.33
C LEU A 163 6.88 -16.04 -49.79
N PHE A 164 7.85 -16.72 -50.43
CA PHE A 164 8.17 -16.47 -51.85
C PHE A 164 7.05 -16.88 -52.81
N GLU A 165 6.19 -17.83 -52.42
CA GLU A 165 4.99 -18.21 -53.16
C GLU A 165 3.77 -17.33 -52.86
N ASN A 166 3.92 -16.23 -52.11
CA ASN A 166 2.84 -15.36 -51.63
C ASN A 166 1.79 -16.07 -50.73
N LYS A 167 2.15 -17.19 -50.10
CA LYS A 167 1.30 -17.94 -49.15
C LYS A 167 1.48 -17.46 -47.71
N ASN A 168 1.27 -16.17 -47.49
CA ASN A 168 1.61 -15.50 -46.23
C ASN A 168 0.89 -16.09 -45.00
N ASN A 169 -0.39 -16.43 -45.11
CA ASN A 169 -1.15 -17.00 -44.00
C ASN A 169 -0.62 -18.39 -43.57
N GLU A 170 -0.19 -19.20 -44.54
CA GLU A 170 0.41 -20.52 -44.27
C GLU A 170 1.79 -20.36 -43.62
N ALA A 171 2.59 -19.41 -44.11
CA ALA A 171 3.89 -19.09 -43.54
C ALA A 171 3.80 -18.62 -42.08
N VAL A 172 2.87 -17.69 -41.77
CA VAL A 172 2.64 -17.20 -40.40
C VAL A 172 2.20 -18.34 -39.49
N LYS A 173 1.21 -19.13 -39.91
CA LYS A 173 0.71 -20.27 -39.12
C LYS A 173 1.84 -21.26 -38.80
N LEU A 174 2.70 -21.57 -39.78
CA LEU A 174 3.82 -22.47 -39.60
C LEU A 174 4.90 -21.88 -38.66
N ALA A 175 5.23 -20.61 -38.83
CA ALA A 175 6.18 -19.90 -37.97
C ALA A 175 5.69 -19.80 -36.51
N GLU A 176 4.40 -19.50 -36.29
CA GLU A 176 3.80 -19.45 -34.95
C GLU A 176 3.86 -20.79 -34.21
N GLN A 177 3.81 -21.90 -34.95
CA GLN A 177 3.86 -23.25 -34.40
C GLN A 177 5.29 -23.71 -34.09
N THR A 178 6.28 -23.30 -34.89
CA THR A 178 7.61 -23.92 -34.90
C THR A 178 8.76 -22.98 -34.54
N MET A 179 8.57 -21.66 -34.67
CA MET A 179 9.64 -20.67 -34.51
C MET A 179 9.51 -19.82 -33.24
N MET A 180 8.43 -19.99 -32.48
CA MET A 180 8.27 -19.32 -31.17
C MET A 180 9.07 -20.03 -30.08
N GLY A 181 9.56 -19.27 -29.10
CA GLY A 181 10.23 -19.83 -27.91
C GLY A 181 9.33 -20.77 -27.09
N ILE A 182 9.95 -21.68 -26.34
CA ILE A 182 9.27 -22.66 -25.48
C ILE A 182 9.72 -22.45 -24.03
N PRO A 183 8.85 -21.97 -23.12
CA PRO A 183 7.48 -21.54 -23.34
C PRO A 183 7.40 -20.23 -24.14
N LYS A 184 6.23 -19.97 -24.75
CA LYS A 184 5.98 -18.72 -25.46
C LYS A 184 5.93 -17.54 -24.48
N GLY A 185 6.49 -16.41 -24.89
CA GLY A 185 6.41 -15.14 -24.16
C GLY A 185 7.53 -14.92 -23.15
N VAL A 186 7.69 -13.66 -22.75
CA VAL A 186 8.57 -13.26 -21.64
C VAL A 186 7.79 -13.26 -20.33
N ARG A 187 8.49 -13.49 -19.23
CA ARG A 187 7.89 -13.41 -17.89
C ARG A 187 7.78 -11.95 -17.47
N SER A 188 6.86 -11.68 -16.54
CA SER A 188 6.53 -10.32 -16.14
C SER A 188 7.34 -9.87 -14.93
N TYR A 189 7.72 -8.60 -14.92
CA TYR A 189 8.22 -7.91 -13.74
C TYR A 189 7.11 -7.81 -12.68
N GLN A 190 7.48 -7.88 -11.40
CA GLN A 190 6.55 -7.94 -10.28
C GLN A 190 6.83 -6.83 -9.25
N SER A 191 5.77 -6.40 -8.55
CA SER A 191 5.91 -5.51 -7.40
C SER A 191 6.53 -6.25 -6.21
N LEU A 192 7.44 -5.58 -5.48
CA LEU A 192 8.02 -6.09 -4.25
C LEU A 192 7.00 -6.08 -3.10
N GLY A 193 6.13 -5.07 -3.08
CA GLY A 193 5.14 -4.85 -2.04
C GLY A 193 4.85 -3.37 -1.86
N GLU A 194 4.27 -3.02 -0.72
CA GLU A 194 3.89 -1.66 -0.39
C GLU A 194 4.13 -1.42 1.10
N LEU A 195 4.61 -0.22 1.46
CA LEU A 195 4.60 0.28 2.83
C LEU A 195 3.38 1.17 3.01
N TRP A 196 2.57 0.85 4.01
CA TRP A 196 1.38 1.60 4.39
C TRP A 196 1.59 2.12 5.79
N PHE A 197 1.25 3.38 6.03
CA PHE A 197 1.22 3.88 7.39
C PHE A 197 0.13 4.91 7.62
N ASP A 198 -0.47 4.81 8.79
CA ASP A 198 -1.55 5.65 9.25
C ASP A 198 -1.03 6.73 10.20
N THR A 199 -1.58 7.93 10.10
CA THR A 199 -1.37 9.01 11.06
C THR A 199 -2.71 9.49 11.61
N PRO A 200 -2.75 10.15 12.80
CA PRO A 200 -4.00 10.63 13.35
C PRO A 200 -4.52 11.92 12.67
N GLN A 201 -3.78 12.50 11.72
CA GLN A 201 -4.12 13.80 11.13
C GLN A 201 -5.23 13.70 10.06
N LEU A 202 -6.47 14.00 10.44
CA LEU A 202 -7.63 13.97 9.52
C LEU A 202 -7.85 15.28 8.73
N LYS A 203 -7.04 16.32 9.00
CA LYS A 203 -7.08 17.60 8.29
C LYS A 203 -5.66 18.06 7.97
N ALA A 204 -5.48 18.65 6.81
CA ALA A 204 -4.18 19.18 6.39
C ALA A 204 -4.35 20.53 5.68
N ASP A 205 -3.84 21.58 6.33
CA ASP A 205 -3.72 22.91 5.76
C ASP A 205 -2.39 23.10 5.04
N ASN A 206 -2.44 23.89 3.96
CA ASN A 206 -1.27 24.28 3.17
C ASN A 206 -0.45 23.07 2.69
N TYR A 207 -1.15 21.96 2.42
CA TYR A 207 -0.55 20.74 1.94
C TYR A 207 0.17 20.96 0.60
N VAL A 208 1.38 20.43 0.51
CA VAL A 208 2.16 20.32 -0.72
C VAL A 208 2.90 19.01 -0.71
N ARG A 209 2.85 18.27 -1.82
CA ARG A 209 3.84 17.23 -2.13
C ARG A 209 4.63 17.61 -3.36
N SER A 210 5.90 17.26 -3.40
CA SER A 210 6.80 17.62 -4.48
C SER A 210 7.91 16.62 -4.69
N LEU A 211 8.53 16.66 -5.87
CA LEU A 211 9.76 15.96 -6.22
C LEU A 211 10.70 16.96 -6.88
N ASP A 212 11.84 17.23 -6.23
CA ASP A 212 12.92 18.01 -6.82
C ASP A 212 13.87 17.10 -7.59
N LEU A 213 13.91 17.30 -8.91
CA LEU A 213 14.72 16.48 -9.82
C LEU A 213 16.23 16.76 -9.70
N SER A 214 16.62 17.84 -9.01
CA SER A 214 18.01 18.22 -8.79
C SER A 214 18.62 17.48 -7.60
N THR A 215 17.80 17.18 -6.58
CA THR A 215 18.22 16.49 -5.34
C THR A 215 17.74 15.04 -5.28
N ALA A 216 16.78 14.67 -6.13
CA ALA A 216 16.07 13.39 -6.08
C ALA A 216 15.37 13.14 -4.74
N VAL A 217 14.91 14.21 -4.09
CA VAL A 217 14.13 14.15 -2.84
C VAL A 217 12.67 14.47 -3.16
N ALA A 218 11.78 13.57 -2.77
CA ALA A 218 10.37 13.90 -2.67
C ALA A 218 10.07 14.45 -1.27
N THR A 219 9.20 15.44 -1.18
CA THR A 219 8.84 16.08 0.09
C THR A 219 7.33 16.29 0.16
N THR A 220 6.73 15.90 1.28
CA THR A 220 5.33 16.22 1.63
C THR A 220 5.33 17.11 2.88
N THR A 221 4.72 18.29 2.81
CA THR A 221 4.59 19.23 3.93
C THR A 221 3.14 19.61 4.14
N TYR A 222 2.71 19.73 5.40
CA TYR A 222 1.36 20.14 5.75
C TYR A 222 1.30 20.63 7.20
N THR A 223 0.25 21.36 7.54
CA THR A 223 -0.08 21.73 8.92
C THR A 223 -1.36 21.03 9.36
N SER A 224 -1.35 20.39 10.54
CA SER A 224 -2.54 19.82 11.19
C SER A 224 -2.57 20.25 12.64
N ASP A 225 -3.71 20.77 13.11
CA ASP A 225 -3.92 21.20 14.50
C ASP A 225 -2.81 22.12 15.03
N GLY A 226 -2.33 23.03 14.17
CA GLY A 226 -1.28 23.99 14.47
C GLY A 226 0.12 23.40 14.64
N VAL A 227 0.36 22.19 14.13
CA VAL A 227 1.68 21.54 14.03
C VAL A 227 2.03 21.39 12.56
N THR A 228 3.22 21.83 12.16
CA THR A 228 3.74 21.63 10.81
C THR A 228 4.55 20.36 10.75
N TYR A 229 4.18 19.49 9.80
CA TYR A 229 4.84 18.22 9.52
C TYR A 229 5.55 18.31 8.16
N ALA A 230 6.69 17.64 8.07
CA ALA A 230 7.39 17.40 6.82
C ALA A 230 7.79 15.92 6.73
N ARG A 231 7.67 15.36 5.53
CA ARG A 231 8.12 14.01 5.18
C ARG A 231 9.02 14.10 3.98
N GLU A 232 10.26 13.66 4.10
CA GLU A 232 11.26 13.62 3.04
C GLU A 232 11.53 12.16 2.66
N TYR A 233 11.60 11.90 1.36
CA TYR A 233 11.75 10.57 0.80
C TYR A 233 12.86 10.59 -0.24
N PHE A 234 13.78 9.63 -0.17
CA PHE A 234 14.79 9.43 -1.20
C PHE A 234 15.28 7.99 -1.22
N ALA A 235 15.89 7.57 -2.33
CA ALA A 235 16.52 6.27 -2.47
C ALA A 235 18.05 6.45 -2.55
N SER A 236 18.79 6.07 -1.50
CA SER A 236 20.25 6.14 -1.49
C SER A 236 20.83 5.02 -2.33
N ALA A 237 21.63 5.36 -3.34
CA ALA A 237 22.38 4.40 -4.15
C ALA A 237 23.59 3.82 -3.42
N VAL A 238 24.28 4.63 -2.61
CA VAL A 238 25.49 4.20 -1.90
C VAL A 238 25.18 3.29 -0.71
N ASP A 239 24.03 3.48 -0.07
CA ASP A 239 23.59 2.68 1.09
C ASP A 239 22.57 1.59 0.72
N ASN A 240 22.10 1.59 -0.54
CA ASN A 240 21.08 0.67 -1.06
C ASN A 240 19.81 0.57 -0.18
N VAL A 241 19.23 1.73 0.15
CA VAL A 241 18.07 1.87 1.03
C VAL A 241 17.18 3.02 0.58
N ILE A 242 15.87 2.86 0.72
CA ILE A 242 14.90 3.95 0.63
C ILE A 242 14.71 4.52 2.04
N ILE A 243 14.80 5.84 2.17
CA ILE A 243 14.68 6.56 3.42
C ILE A 243 13.39 7.36 3.41
N VAL A 244 12.67 7.34 4.54
CA VAL A 244 11.59 8.28 4.84
C VAL A 244 11.91 8.98 6.15
N ARG A 245 12.10 10.30 6.13
CA ARG A 245 12.31 11.11 7.33
C ARG A 245 11.04 11.92 7.60
N ILE A 246 10.47 11.76 8.79
CA ILE A 246 9.28 12.48 9.25
C ILE A 246 9.68 13.40 10.40
N THR A 247 9.33 14.68 10.30
CA THR A 247 9.60 15.70 11.33
C THR A 247 8.33 16.48 11.65
N ALA A 248 8.23 16.96 12.89
CA ALA A 248 7.22 17.93 13.31
C ALA A 248 7.90 19.14 13.98
N ASP A 249 7.30 20.32 13.83
CA ASP A 249 7.80 21.56 14.47
C ASP A 249 7.52 21.63 15.99
N LYS A 250 6.79 20.66 16.53
CA LYS A 250 6.56 20.47 17.96
C LYS A 250 6.96 19.05 18.38
N LYS A 251 7.59 18.97 19.54
CA LYS A 251 8.02 17.71 20.16
C LYS A 251 6.85 16.78 20.46
N HIS A 252 7.11 15.48 20.43
CA HIS A 252 6.18 14.39 20.76
C HIS A 252 4.89 14.40 19.93
N LYS A 253 4.96 14.84 18.68
CA LYS A 253 3.78 14.93 17.78
C LYS A 253 3.75 13.86 16.70
N ILE A 254 4.81 13.09 16.52
CA ILE A 254 4.83 12.02 15.53
C ILE A 254 4.25 10.75 16.16
N ASN A 255 3.06 10.39 15.69
CA ASN A 255 2.35 9.18 16.06
C ASN A 255 1.92 8.49 14.75
N THR A 256 2.33 7.23 14.56
CA THR A 256 1.98 6.49 13.35
C THR A 256 1.96 4.99 13.61
N SER A 257 1.21 4.24 12.79
CA SER A 257 1.30 2.79 12.73
C SER A 257 1.56 2.37 11.29
N LEU A 258 2.55 1.52 11.07
CA LEU A 258 2.97 1.12 9.73
C LEU A 258 2.99 -0.40 9.54
N THR A 259 2.82 -0.85 8.30
CA THR A 259 2.88 -2.26 7.94
C THR A 259 3.32 -2.44 6.49
N LEU A 260 3.90 -3.60 6.20
CA LEU A 260 4.24 -3.99 4.84
C LEU A 260 3.17 -4.92 4.28
N ARG A 261 2.79 -4.71 3.02
CA ARG A 261 1.73 -5.47 2.36
C ARG A 261 2.15 -5.86 0.95
N ARG A 262 1.59 -6.96 0.45
CA ARG A 262 1.61 -7.32 -0.96
C ARG A 262 0.32 -8.06 -1.27
N ALA A 263 -0.24 -7.84 -2.46
CA ALA A 263 -1.52 -8.43 -2.84
C ALA A 263 -1.48 -9.96 -2.84
N GLN A 264 -0.30 -10.56 -3.09
CA GLN A 264 -0.15 -11.99 -3.28
C GLN A 264 1.13 -12.52 -2.63
N GLN A 265 1.11 -13.79 -2.22
CA GLN A 265 2.26 -14.65 -1.90
C GLN A 265 3.33 -14.02 -0.98
N ALA A 266 2.92 -13.22 0.00
CA ALA A 266 3.83 -12.66 0.98
C ALA A 266 3.17 -12.58 2.35
N GLU A 267 4.01 -12.60 3.38
CA GLU A 267 3.62 -12.48 4.77
C GLU A 267 4.47 -11.39 5.43
N CYS A 268 3.81 -10.52 6.20
CA CYS A 268 4.47 -9.51 7.01
C CYS A 268 4.72 -10.06 8.42
N LYS A 269 5.99 -10.23 8.78
CA LYS A 269 6.46 -10.88 9.99
C LYS A 269 7.17 -9.90 10.91
N ILE A 270 7.21 -10.25 12.18
CA ILE A 270 8.01 -9.58 13.20
C ILE A 270 9.43 -10.15 13.15
N ILE A 271 10.43 -9.29 13.29
CA ILE A 271 11.82 -9.73 13.51
C ILE A 271 12.06 -9.72 15.02
N SER A 272 12.07 -10.90 15.66
CA SER A 272 12.18 -10.99 17.13
C SER A 272 13.46 -10.37 17.69
N SER A 273 14.55 -10.35 16.93
CA SER A 273 15.82 -9.71 17.30
C SER A 273 15.84 -8.19 17.06
N ASP A 274 14.84 -7.63 16.37
CA ASP A 274 14.73 -6.21 16.07
C ASP A 274 13.26 -5.75 16.16
N PRO A 275 12.76 -5.45 17.38
CA PRO A 275 11.35 -5.07 17.60
C PRO A 275 10.99 -3.70 17.00
N ALA A 276 11.96 -3.01 16.40
CA ALA A 276 11.76 -1.78 15.64
C ALA A 276 11.64 -2.05 14.12
N SER A 277 11.49 -3.31 13.70
CA SER A 277 11.43 -3.70 12.29
C SER A 277 10.29 -4.66 11.96
N LEU A 278 9.81 -4.57 10.71
CA LEU A 278 8.92 -5.57 10.08
C LEU A 278 9.57 -6.13 8.82
N LEU A 279 9.32 -7.42 8.56
CA LEU A 279 9.81 -8.14 7.39
C LEU A 279 8.65 -8.66 6.55
N LEU A 280 8.50 -8.16 5.33
CA LEU A 280 7.70 -8.80 4.31
C LEU A 280 8.56 -9.83 3.58
N SER A 281 8.12 -11.09 3.52
CA SER A 281 8.83 -12.13 2.76
C SER A 281 7.87 -13.02 2.00
N GLY A 282 8.33 -13.53 0.86
CA GLY A 282 7.48 -14.33 -0.02
C GLY A 282 8.26 -15.02 -1.14
N ARG A 283 7.51 -15.76 -1.96
CA ARG A 283 8.02 -16.43 -3.16
C ARG A 283 6.99 -16.34 -4.27
N ILE A 284 7.41 -15.94 -5.48
CA ILE A 284 6.50 -15.94 -6.64
C ILE A 284 6.06 -17.38 -6.92
N ALA A 285 4.76 -17.59 -7.13
CA ALA A 285 4.18 -18.94 -7.30
C ALA A 285 4.40 -19.51 -8.72
N THR A 286 5.64 -19.49 -9.19
CA THR A 286 6.05 -20.13 -10.44
C THR A 286 6.49 -21.56 -10.17
N LYS A 287 6.01 -22.50 -11.00
CA LYS A 287 6.40 -23.91 -10.96
C LYS A 287 7.08 -24.35 -12.25
N ASP A 288 7.95 -25.35 -12.15
CA ASP A 288 8.45 -26.06 -13.34
C ASP A 288 7.45 -27.07 -13.90
N LYS A 289 7.85 -27.78 -14.95
CA LYS A 289 7.03 -28.79 -15.64
C LYS A 289 6.64 -29.96 -14.72
N ASP A 290 7.45 -30.23 -13.70
CA ASP A 290 7.23 -31.30 -12.73
C ASP A 290 6.44 -30.81 -11.51
N GLY A 291 6.07 -29.52 -11.48
CA GLY A 291 5.28 -28.89 -10.42
C GLY A 291 6.10 -28.38 -9.23
N ASN A 292 7.43 -28.41 -9.29
CA ASN A 292 8.27 -27.92 -8.20
C ASN A 292 8.30 -26.38 -8.19
N PRO A 293 8.30 -25.74 -7.01
CA PRO A 293 8.36 -24.29 -6.91
C PRO A 293 9.74 -23.75 -7.35
N GLN A 294 9.75 -22.93 -8.39
CA GLN A 294 10.97 -22.33 -8.96
C GLN A 294 10.97 -20.80 -8.91
N GLY A 295 9.83 -20.15 -8.65
CA GLY A 295 9.74 -18.68 -8.66
C GLY A 295 10.68 -18.02 -7.65
N ILE A 296 11.01 -16.75 -7.88
CA ILE A 296 11.99 -16.04 -7.07
C ILE A 296 11.48 -15.80 -5.64
N SER A 297 12.36 -15.99 -4.66
CA SER A 297 12.12 -15.59 -3.27
C SER A 297 12.50 -14.12 -3.12
N PHE A 298 11.71 -13.37 -2.36
CA PHE A 298 11.93 -11.95 -2.13
C PHE A 298 11.66 -11.58 -0.67
N ALA A 299 12.30 -10.50 -0.24
CA ALA A 299 12.06 -9.89 1.06
C ALA A 299 12.14 -8.37 0.97
N ALA A 300 11.34 -7.69 1.78
CA ALA A 300 11.42 -6.26 2.06
C ALA A 300 11.40 -6.06 3.57
N GLN A 301 12.28 -5.22 4.09
CA GLN A 301 12.32 -4.86 5.50
C GLN A 301 12.10 -3.36 5.65
N VAL A 302 11.32 -2.99 6.66
CA VAL A 302 11.25 -1.62 7.16
C VAL A 302 11.74 -1.59 8.60
N LYS A 303 12.59 -0.61 8.93
CA LYS A 303 13.04 -0.32 10.29
C LYS A 303 12.67 1.11 10.66
N ALA A 304 12.04 1.30 11.82
CA ALA A 304 11.75 2.61 12.38
C ALA A 304 12.78 3.00 13.43
N VAL A 305 13.32 4.21 13.31
CA VAL A 305 14.20 4.83 14.30
C VAL A 305 13.56 6.14 14.73
N ALA A 306 13.05 6.16 15.96
CA ALA A 306 12.44 7.34 16.56
C ALA A 306 13.46 8.10 17.42
N GLU A 307 13.57 9.41 17.21
CA GLU A 307 14.24 10.32 18.15
C GLU A 307 13.20 10.76 19.19
N ASN A 308 13.42 10.36 20.44
CA ASN A 308 12.41 10.41 21.50
C ASN A 308 11.15 9.59 21.16
N GLY A 309 10.33 9.29 22.16
CA GLY A 309 9.15 8.45 21.98
C GLY A 309 9.46 6.95 21.97
N THR A 310 8.51 6.16 21.48
CA THR A 310 8.58 4.69 21.54
C THR A 310 8.26 4.06 20.20
N VAL A 311 8.95 2.96 19.89
CA VAL A 311 8.65 2.08 18.76
C VAL A 311 8.35 0.70 19.32
N SER A 312 7.20 0.14 18.95
CA SER A 312 6.81 -1.21 19.37
C SER A 312 6.01 -1.90 18.29
N VAL A 313 6.09 -3.23 18.26
CA VAL A 313 5.17 -4.01 17.45
C VAL A 313 3.88 -4.22 18.21
N ILE A 314 2.77 -3.91 17.55
CA ILE A 314 1.41 -4.19 18.00
C ILE A 314 0.69 -5.02 16.95
N HIS A 315 -0.46 -5.57 17.33
CA HIS A 315 -1.37 -6.19 16.39
C HIS A 315 -2.55 -5.26 16.09
N ASP A 316 -3.17 -5.44 14.91
CA ASP A 316 -4.48 -4.83 14.67
C ASP A 316 -5.53 -5.32 15.68
N SER A 317 -6.70 -4.66 15.73
CA SER A 317 -7.77 -4.98 16.69
C SER A 317 -8.30 -6.41 16.53
N PHE A 318 -7.96 -7.06 15.41
CA PHE A 318 -8.39 -8.41 15.07
C PHE A 318 -7.27 -9.45 15.26
N GLY A 319 -6.06 -9.03 15.69
CA GLY A 319 -4.91 -9.92 15.88
C GLY A 319 -4.24 -10.42 14.60
N HIS A 320 -4.62 -9.93 13.42
CA HIS A 320 -4.26 -10.53 12.13
C HIS A 320 -3.07 -9.88 11.43
N THR A 321 -2.79 -8.61 11.74
CA THR A 321 -1.77 -7.82 11.05
C THR A 321 -0.74 -7.32 12.03
N ASN A 322 0.53 -7.54 11.73
CA ASN A 322 1.64 -6.96 12.47
C ASN A 322 1.79 -5.49 12.06
N LEU A 323 1.75 -4.60 13.05
CA LEU A 323 1.90 -3.16 12.89
C LEU A 323 3.10 -2.71 13.70
N LEU A 324 3.93 -1.85 13.13
CA LEU A 324 4.96 -1.14 13.87
C LEU A 324 4.38 0.20 14.30
N SER A 325 4.14 0.36 15.60
CA SER A 325 3.59 1.56 16.22
C SER A 325 4.72 2.47 16.67
N VAL A 326 4.62 3.74 16.31
CA VAL A 326 5.48 4.82 16.79
C VAL A 326 4.62 5.80 17.56
N LYS A 327 5.00 6.12 18.80
CA LYS A 327 4.29 7.07 19.66
C LYS A 327 5.22 8.14 20.22
N ASP A 328 4.71 9.37 20.26
CA ASP A 328 5.33 10.52 20.92
C ASP A 328 6.77 10.81 20.47
N ALA A 329 7.07 10.58 19.19
CA ALA A 329 8.39 10.87 18.62
C ALA A 329 8.54 12.35 18.19
N ASP A 330 9.76 12.86 18.24
CA ASP A 330 10.14 14.18 17.73
C ASP A 330 10.50 14.10 16.24
N VAL A 331 11.25 13.06 15.88
CA VAL A 331 11.64 12.71 14.51
C VAL A 331 11.50 11.20 14.34
N LEU A 332 11.05 10.77 13.17
CA LEU A 332 11.02 9.36 12.80
C LEU A 332 11.76 9.16 11.47
N THR A 333 12.75 8.27 11.46
CA THR A 333 13.41 7.84 10.23
C THR A 333 13.06 6.38 9.94
N LEU A 334 12.51 6.12 8.76
CA LEU A 334 12.27 4.78 8.25
C LEU A 334 13.36 4.40 7.26
N TYR A 335 13.93 3.22 7.45
CA TYR A 335 14.88 2.61 6.53
C TYR A 335 14.19 1.43 5.86
N ILE A 336 14.07 1.46 4.53
CA ILE A 336 13.36 0.46 3.74
C ILE A 336 14.32 -0.15 2.75
N THR A 337 14.51 -1.47 2.80
CA THR A 337 15.34 -2.19 1.83
C THR A 337 14.65 -3.45 1.36
N GLY A 338 15.15 -4.02 0.27
CA GLY A 338 14.61 -5.24 -0.32
C GLY A 338 15.67 -5.99 -1.11
N ALA A 339 15.46 -7.30 -1.22
CA ALA A 339 16.33 -8.20 -1.93
C ALA A 339 15.57 -9.42 -2.43
N THR A 340 16.20 -10.14 -3.35
CA THR A 340 15.73 -11.44 -3.85
C THR A 340 16.86 -12.47 -3.78
N ASN A 341 16.53 -13.73 -4.05
CA ASN A 341 17.54 -14.77 -4.25
C ASN A 341 18.06 -14.84 -5.70
N TYR A 342 17.90 -13.77 -6.50
CA TYR A 342 18.44 -13.69 -7.85
C TYR A 342 19.98 -13.77 -7.81
N PRO A 343 20.61 -14.74 -8.50
CA PRO A 343 22.04 -14.96 -8.38
C PRO A 343 22.88 -13.98 -9.21
N GLY A 344 22.29 -13.17 -10.09
CA GLY A 344 23.03 -12.33 -11.02
C GLY A 344 23.40 -13.05 -12.33
N MET A 345 23.58 -12.30 -13.41
CA MET A 345 23.87 -12.84 -14.74
C MET A 345 25.17 -13.64 -14.81
N GLU A 346 26.21 -13.23 -14.07
CA GLU A 346 27.49 -13.94 -14.03
C GLU A 346 27.37 -15.35 -13.43
N ASN A 347 26.55 -15.50 -12.39
CA ASN A 347 26.30 -16.79 -11.75
C ASN A 347 25.37 -17.66 -12.58
N LEU A 348 24.36 -17.06 -13.23
CA LEU A 348 23.52 -17.77 -14.21
C LEU A 348 24.34 -18.34 -15.37
N ALA A 349 25.31 -17.59 -15.89
CA ALA A 349 26.21 -18.05 -16.94
C ALA A 349 27.08 -19.25 -16.51
N LYS A 350 27.33 -19.40 -15.20
CA LYS A 350 28.02 -20.54 -14.59
C LYS A 350 27.08 -21.69 -14.18
N GLY A 351 25.78 -21.57 -14.47
CA GLY A 351 24.77 -22.58 -14.12
C GLY A 351 24.28 -22.50 -12.67
N ILE A 352 24.62 -21.45 -11.91
CA ILE A 352 24.15 -21.23 -10.54
C ILE A 352 22.80 -20.50 -10.62
N SER A 353 21.72 -21.23 -10.34
CA SER A 353 20.33 -20.74 -10.53
C SER A 353 19.66 -20.26 -9.24
N THR A 354 20.25 -20.54 -8.08
CA THR A 354 19.73 -20.09 -6.77
C THR A 354 20.89 -19.57 -5.91
N PHE A 355 20.69 -18.41 -5.30
CA PHE A 355 21.62 -17.88 -4.30
C PHE A 355 21.00 -18.02 -2.90
N SER A 356 21.66 -18.78 -2.02
CA SER A 356 21.39 -18.74 -0.58
C SER A 356 22.36 -17.75 0.04
N GLY A 357 22.07 -16.46 -0.11
CA GLY A 357 22.84 -15.36 0.48
C GLY A 357 22.10 -14.77 1.65
#